data_AF-A0A927SNK9-F1
#
_entry.id   AF-A0A927SNK9-F1
#
_cell.length_a   1.000
_cell.length_b   1.000
_cell.length_c   1.000
_cell.angle_alpha   90.00
_cell.angle_beta   90.00
_cell.angle_gamma   90.00
#
_symmetry.space_group_name_H-M   'P 1'
#
loop_
_entity.id
_entity.type
_entity.pdbx_description
1 polymer ?
#
loop_
_entity_poly.entity_id
_entity_poly.type
_entity_poly.pdbx_seq_one_letter_code
_entity_poly.pdbx_strand_id
1 'polypeptide(L)'
;MPLSKKRSITYLLLIAAALLVAYSLRFVFHPMTENSLLAISMMTLRWAIQVPLTVAWCVSIRRRILNTAIWRMLLTVGGLLLLWQLARIIKYDYVIITEPIGRYCWYSFYIAMILVPLIGVFVVDHIGKPEGYRSPVWMRYLFIPALFLLGVVFTNDLHQLVFTFPGGFEAYNSGYGYGFMYIPVMGWFFVLALFFVIGLLVKSRVPGSKRFQTMPLLIAVFGISFWIAYSLGFIECDLTAVDSLIIIMMLEGAIQSGLIPSNMNYRELFVKSTIAAQIVDAAQRVHYASANAAPLDKALMAQAQQQPVDLSDAILHHQAIHGGHIYWQDDVKAINNLADSLREANDTLGERYDLMKAEVALRERRLVAEEKSRLYDRIAQEIAPQLNKADELLQQSREHPEHAKALLSQVCVISAYVKRRANLILLGEEKPIASARELESCLRESLDNLRLCGVITYLYCRCEGQCDVKQIIAAYDLFEDVTEKLLGQLSAMMVTAEYADDTFHLRIQAGCREAVSAPPAFLLNGRTIRCESQDEDLIIDAMIEKGGAQA
;
A
#
# COMPACT_ATOMS: atom_id res chain seq x y z
N MET A 1 7.75 -9.61 -37.11
CA MET A 1 8.94 -8.91 -37.65
C MET A 1 9.09 -8.84 -39.20
N PRO A 2 8.52 -9.67 -40.10
CA PRO A 2 8.75 -9.51 -41.56
C PRO A 2 7.63 -8.83 -42.37
N LEU A 3 6.40 -8.72 -41.86
CA LEU A 3 5.24 -8.23 -42.64
C LEU A 3 5.20 -6.69 -42.81
N SER A 4 5.71 -5.93 -41.82
CA SER A 4 5.73 -4.45 -41.86
C SER A 4 6.78 -3.91 -42.85
N LYS A 5 8.00 -4.46 -42.83
CA LYS A 5 9.09 -4.08 -43.75
C LYS A 5 8.76 -4.38 -45.22
N LYS A 6 8.18 -5.55 -45.52
CA LYS A 6 7.81 -5.91 -46.90
C LYS A 6 6.76 -4.96 -47.49
N ARG A 7 5.75 -4.57 -46.70
CA ARG A 7 4.71 -3.61 -47.12
C ARG A 7 5.28 -2.21 -47.38
N SER A 8 6.17 -1.72 -46.53
CA SER A 8 6.82 -0.40 -46.70
C SER A 8 7.66 -0.32 -47.98
N ILE A 9 8.42 -1.37 -48.32
CA ILE A 9 9.21 -1.44 -49.55
C ILE A 9 8.30 -1.49 -50.79
N THR A 10 7.19 -2.25 -50.75
CA THR A 10 6.23 -2.28 -51.87
C THR A 10 5.56 -0.94 -52.11
N TYR A 11 5.24 -0.16 -51.07
CA TYR A 11 4.69 1.19 -51.24
C TYR A 11 5.72 2.15 -51.84
N LEU A 12 6.98 2.10 -51.39
CA LEU A 12 8.07 2.89 -51.96
C LEU A 12 8.32 2.55 -53.44
N LEU A 13 8.29 1.27 -53.81
CA LEU A 13 8.42 0.82 -55.20
C LEU A 13 7.25 1.28 -56.07
N LEU A 14 6.02 1.26 -55.54
CA LEU A 14 4.83 1.69 -56.27
C LEU A 14 4.83 3.22 -56.49
N ILE A 15 5.30 3.99 -55.50
CA ILE A 15 5.51 5.42 -55.61
C ILE A 15 6.61 5.72 -56.64
N ALA A 16 7.75 5.04 -56.58
CA ALA A 16 8.83 5.18 -57.56
C ALA A 16 8.38 4.84 -58.99
N ALA A 17 7.58 3.77 -59.16
CA ALA A 17 7.00 3.40 -60.44
C ALA A 17 6.02 4.46 -60.97
N ALA A 18 5.14 5.01 -60.13
CA ALA A 18 4.23 6.09 -60.51
C ALA A 18 4.96 7.36 -60.95
N LEU A 19 6.10 7.65 -60.31
CA LEU A 19 6.95 8.79 -60.63
C LEU A 19 7.77 8.59 -61.90
N LEU A 20 8.25 7.37 -62.14
CA LEU A 20 8.88 6.97 -63.42
C LEU A 20 7.88 7.06 -64.58
N VAL A 21 6.62 6.69 -64.36
CA VAL A 21 5.53 6.88 -65.34
C VAL A 21 5.25 8.36 -65.58
N ALA A 22 5.16 9.18 -64.53
CA ALA A 22 4.98 10.63 -64.67
C ALA A 22 6.16 11.30 -65.40
N TYR A 23 7.37 10.79 -65.22
CA TYR A 23 8.58 11.25 -65.92
C TYR A 23 8.59 10.81 -67.39
N SER A 24 8.30 9.53 -67.68
CA SER A 24 8.29 9.00 -69.05
C SER A 24 7.21 9.66 -69.91
N LEU A 25 6.03 9.95 -69.33
CA LEU A 25 4.96 10.70 -69.99
C LEU A 25 5.41 12.07 -70.51
N ARG A 26 6.36 12.73 -69.82
CA ARG A 26 6.85 14.06 -70.21
C ARG A 26 8.02 14.01 -71.20
N PHE A 27 8.99 13.12 -70.99
CA PHE A 27 10.24 13.15 -71.75
C PHE A 27 10.25 12.22 -72.96
N VAL A 28 9.51 11.12 -72.89
CA VAL A 28 9.47 10.12 -73.95
C VAL A 28 8.23 10.32 -74.78
N PHE A 29 7.06 10.42 -74.15
CA PHE A 29 5.79 10.38 -74.88
C PHE A 29 5.32 11.76 -75.37
N HIS A 30 5.37 12.81 -74.55
CA HIS A 30 4.94 14.16 -74.95
C HIS A 30 5.67 14.73 -76.20
N PRO A 31 6.99 14.54 -76.40
CA PRO A 31 7.66 15.02 -77.61
C PRO A 31 7.39 14.15 -78.85
N MET A 32 6.94 12.90 -78.67
CA MET A 32 6.67 11.95 -79.76
C MET A 32 5.23 12.03 -80.28
N THR A 33 4.39 12.88 -79.70
CA THR A 33 2.94 12.89 -79.96
C THR A 33 2.51 14.15 -80.70
N GLU A 34 2.18 14.00 -81.98
CA GLU A 34 1.62 15.08 -82.82
C GLU A 34 0.13 15.36 -82.50
N ASN A 35 -0.54 14.42 -81.83
CA ASN A 35 -1.95 14.53 -81.45
C ASN A 35 -2.14 15.40 -80.20
N SER A 36 -2.74 16.58 -80.39
CA SER A 36 -3.01 17.56 -79.33
C SER A 36 -3.82 17.01 -78.15
N LEU A 37 -4.82 16.15 -78.43
CA LEU A 37 -5.66 15.53 -77.40
C LEU A 37 -4.87 14.54 -76.53
N LEU A 38 -3.92 13.83 -77.13
CA LEU A 38 -3.05 12.89 -76.43
C LEU A 38 -1.98 13.61 -75.60
N ALA A 39 -1.45 14.73 -76.10
CA ALA A 39 -0.56 15.59 -75.33
C ALA A 39 -1.28 16.14 -74.08
N ILE A 40 -2.49 16.68 -74.23
CA ILE A 40 -3.31 17.19 -73.11
C ILE A 40 -3.65 16.06 -72.12
N SER A 41 -3.96 14.85 -72.59
CA SER A 41 -4.26 13.72 -71.71
C SER A 41 -3.04 13.24 -70.92
N MET A 42 -1.85 13.24 -71.51
CA MET A 42 -0.60 12.91 -70.82
C MET A 42 -0.22 13.96 -69.78
N MET A 43 -0.44 15.23 -70.10
CA MET A 43 -0.23 16.32 -69.14
C MET A 43 -1.23 16.20 -67.97
N THR A 44 -2.53 15.99 -68.23
CA THR A 44 -3.56 15.80 -67.18
C THR A 44 -3.32 14.60 -66.27
N LEU A 45 -2.89 13.48 -66.85
CA LEU A 45 -2.53 12.28 -66.10
C LEU A 45 -1.38 12.53 -65.10
N ARG A 46 -0.44 13.41 -65.44
CA ARG A 46 0.72 13.71 -64.60
C ARG A 46 0.33 14.37 -63.27
N TRP A 47 -0.51 15.40 -63.30
CA TRP A 47 -0.96 16.05 -62.05
C TRP A 47 -1.99 15.20 -61.31
N ALA A 48 -2.78 14.39 -62.03
CA ALA A 48 -3.66 13.39 -61.46
C ALA A 48 -2.91 12.30 -60.66
N ILE A 49 -1.60 12.13 -60.89
CA ILE A 49 -0.74 11.27 -60.06
C ILE A 49 -0.16 12.07 -58.89
N GLN A 50 0.42 13.25 -59.14
CA GLN A 50 1.21 13.99 -58.16
C GLN A 50 0.38 14.62 -57.03
N VAL A 51 -0.79 15.19 -57.35
CA VAL A 51 -1.66 15.83 -56.37
C VAL A 51 -2.26 14.80 -55.40
N PRO A 52 -2.89 13.69 -55.87
CA PRO A 52 -3.42 12.68 -54.97
C PRO A 52 -2.33 11.97 -54.15
N LEU A 53 -1.12 11.80 -54.69
CA LEU A 53 0.01 11.26 -53.93
C LEU A 53 0.38 12.16 -52.75
N THR A 54 0.44 13.48 -52.98
CA THR A 54 0.70 14.46 -51.92
C THR A 54 -0.42 14.47 -50.87
N VAL A 55 -1.69 14.39 -51.30
CA VAL A 55 -2.84 14.28 -50.40
C VAL A 55 -2.81 12.98 -49.59
N ALA A 56 -2.50 11.85 -50.22
CA ALA A 56 -2.38 10.55 -49.55
C ALA A 56 -1.26 10.58 -48.50
N TRP A 57 -0.13 11.22 -48.80
CA TRP A 57 0.96 11.44 -47.84
C TRP A 57 0.50 12.27 -46.63
N CYS A 58 -0.23 13.38 -46.85
CA CYS A 58 -0.82 14.19 -45.79
C CYS A 58 -1.78 13.39 -44.88
N VAL A 59 -2.71 12.63 -45.48
CA VAL A 59 -3.64 11.76 -44.73
C VAL A 59 -2.87 10.71 -43.93
N SER A 60 -1.80 10.16 -44.51
CA SER A 60 -0.95 9.17 -43.89
C SER A 60 -0.18 9.73 -42.68
N ILE A 61 0.29 10.98 -42.74
CA ILE A 61 0.94 11.66 -41.60
C ILE A 61 -0.01 11.76 -40.41
N ARG A 62 -1.26 12.21 -40.64
CA ARG A 62 -2.26 12.38 -39.57
C ARG A 62 -2.54 11.08 -38.80
N ARG A 63 -2.36 9.92 -39.43
CA ARG A 63 -2.56 8.61 -38.79
C ARG A 63 -1.31 8.10 -38.06
N ARG A 64 -0.11 8.51 -38.48
CA ARG A 64 1.17 7.93 -38.03
C ARG A 64 1.89 8.72 -36.93
N ILE A 65 1.61 10.02 -36.82
CA ILE A 65 2.29 10.91 -35.87
C ILE A 65 1.30 11.38 -34.80
N LEU A 66 1.54 11.05 -33.52
CA LEU A 66 0.67 11.51 -32.42
C LEU A 66 0.95 12.96 -32.00
N ASN A 67 2.22 13.38 -32.02
CA ASN A 67 2.58 14.71 -31.55
C ASN A 67 1.84 15.78 -32.38
N THR A 68 0.96 16.51 -31.69
CA THR A 68 0.02 17.41 -32.35
C THR A 68 0.68 18.60 -33.03
N ALA A 69 1.81 19.08 -32.50
CA ALA A 69 2.56 20.15 -33.13
C ALA A 69 3.23 19.65 -34.42
N ILE A 70 3.87 18.48 -34.39
CA ILE A 70 4.62 17.94 -35.53
C ILE A 70 3.69 17.58 -36.69
N TRP A 71 2.58 16.88 -36.46
CA TRP A 71 1.70 16.52 -37.59
C TRP A 71 1.01 17.75 -38.20
N ARG A 72 0.69 18.78 -37.40
CA ARG A 72 0.17 20.06 -37.93
C ARG A 72 1.21 20.75 -38.82
N MET A 73 2.46 20.83 -38.39
CA MET A 73 3.55 21.43 -39.19
C MET A 73 3.78 20.67 -40.50
N LEU A 74 3.81 19.35 -40.46
CA LEU A 74 3.98 18.53 -41.67
C LEU A 74 2.77 18.62 -42.61
N LEU A 75 1.54 18.77 -42.09
CA LEU A 75 0.38 19.09 -42.91
C LEU A 75 0.45 20.51 -43.51
N THR A 76 1.00 21.49 -42.79
CA THR A 76 1.26 22.82 -43.35
C THR A 76 2.26 22.72 -44.50
N VAL A 77 3.33 21.93 -44.38
CA VAL A 77 4.25 21.65 -45.49
C VAL A 77 3.49 21.01 -46.66
N GLY A 78 2.70 19.97 -46.42
CA GLY A 78 1.90 19.32 -47.46
C GLY A 78 0.93 20.29 -48.16
N GLY A 79 0.30 21.19 -47.41
CA GLY A 79 -0.56 22.25 -47.96
C GLY A 79 0.21 23.25 -48.82
N LEU A 80 1.42 23.65 -48.41
CA LEU A 80 2.29 24.51 -49.22
C LEU A 80 2.76 23.82 -50.51
N LEU A 81 3.09 22.53 -50.45
CA LEU A 81 3.46 21.76 -51.64
C LEU A 81 2.29 21.59 -52.61
N LEU A 82 1.06 21.41 -52.10
CA LEU A 82 -0.16 21.40 -52.91
C LEU A 82 -0.43 22.77 -53.54
N LEU A 83 -0.24 23.85 -52.79
CA LEU A 83 -0.36 25.22 -53.31
C LEU A 83 0.65 25.47 -54.44
N TRP A 84 1.90 25.01 -54.28
CA TRP A 84 2.93 25.14 -55.29
C TRP A 84 2.60 24.38 -56.57
N GLN A 85 2.14 23.13 -56.44
CA GLN A 85 1.70 22.32 -57.57
C GLN A 85 0.49 22.96 -58.28
N LEU A 86 -0.48 23.48 -57.51
CA LEU A 86 -1.65 24.17 -58.06
C LEU A 86 -1.26 25.44 -58.83
N ALA A 87 -0.40 26.28 -58.25
CA ALA A 87 0.10 27.48 -58.90
C ALA A 87 0.82 27.15 -60.22
N ARG A 88 1.59 26.05 -60.25
CA ARG A 88 2.24 25.55 -61.46
C ARG A 88 1.23 25.14 -62.51
N ILE A 89 0.19 24.38 -62.13
CA ILE A 89 -0.87 23.93 -63.04
C ILE A 89 -1.56 25.14 -63.66
N ILE A 90 -1.93 26.12 -62.84
CA ILE A 90 -2.56 27.37 -63.30
C ILE A 90 -1.63 28.09 -64.29
N LYS A 91 -0.34 28.29 -63.94
CA LYS A 91 0.64 29.00 -64.78
C LYS A 91 0.80 28.36 -66.17
N TYR A 92 1.06 27.06 -66.23
CA TYR A 92 1.45 26.42 -67.48
C TYR A 92 0.29 25.82 -68.27
N ASP A 93 -0.81 25.44 -67.62
CA ASP A 93 -1.89 24.70 -68.28
C ASP A 93 -3.14 25.56 -68.55
N TYR A 94 -3.30 26.70 -67.86
CA TYR A 94 -4.49 27.57 -67.98
C TYR A 94 -4.20 29.04 -68.33
N VAL A 95 -3.07 29.59 -67.89
CA VAL A 95 -2.80 31.05 -67.91
C VAL A 95 -1.84 31.48 -69.02
N ILE A 96 -1.66 30.64 -70.05
CA ILE A 96 -0.74 30.88 -71.19
C ILE A 96 -0.94 32.26 -71.87
N ILE A 97 -2.12 32.89 -71.73
CA ILE A 97 -2.56 34.06 -72.50
C ILE A 97 -2.62 35.37 -71.69
N THR A 98 -2.57 35.34 -70.33
CA THR A 98 -2.71 36.56 -69.51
C THR A 98 -1.43 36.88 -68.72
N GLU A 99 -0.64 37.80 -69.26
CA GLU A 99 0.71 38.10 -68.78
C GLU A 99 0.81 38.47 -67.28
N PRO A 100 -0.08 39.31 -66.70
CA PRO A 100 0.03 39.66 -65.29
C PRO A 100 -0.26 38.45 -64.38
N ILE A 101 -1.31 37.69 -64.69
CA ILE A 101 -1.72 36.54 -63.89
C ILE A 101 -0.64 35.45 -63.95
N GLY A 102 -0.04 35.23 -65.13
CA GLY A 102 1.05 34.28 -65.32
C GLY A 102 2.30 34.63 -64.49
N ARG A 103 2.67 35.92 -64.42
CA ARG A 103 3.78 36.41 -63.58
C ARG A 103 3.48 36.24 -62.09
N TYR A 104 2.31 36.63 -61.61
CA TYR A 104 1.95 36.48 -60.19
C TYR A 104 1.79 35.01 -59.77
N CYS A 105 1.32 34.13 -60.65
CA CYS A 105 1.36 32.69 -60.43
C CYS A 105 2.80 32.18 -60.31
N TRP A 106 3.74 32.70 -61.09
CA TRP A 106 5.15 32.37 -60.95
C TRP A 106 5.76 32.88 -59.63
N TYR A 107 5.47 34.13 -59.23
CA TYR A 107 5.89 34.67 -57.93
C TYR A 107 5.36 33.85 -56.75
N SER A 108 4.15 33.28 -56.88
CA SER A 108 3.58 32.42 -55.84
C SER A 108 4.37 31.13 -55.60
N PHE A 109 5.24 30.68 -56.51
CA PHE A 109 6.11 29.52 -56.30
C PHE A 109 7.04 29.74 -55.10
N TYR A 110 7.44 30.99 -54.87
CA TYR A 110 8.31 31.37 -53.76
C TYR A 110 7.62 31.31 -52.40
N ILE A 111 6.27 31.24 -52.33
CA ILE A 111 5.55 30.97 -51.07
C ILE A 111 6.02 29.63 -50.50
N ALA A 112 5.99 28.57 -51.30
CA ALA A 112 6.41 27.26 -50.86
C ALA A 112 7.92 27.18 -50.63
N MET A 113 8.73 27.74 -51.55
CA MET A 113 10.19 27.74 -51.39
C MET A 113 10.65 28.49 -50.13
N ILE A 114 9.99 29.57 -49.72
CA ILE A 114 10.40 30.33 -48.52
C ILE A 114 9.86 29.66 -47.24
N LEU A 115 8.59 29.23 -47.24
CA LEU A 115 7.92 28.78 -46.02
C LEU A 115 8.15 27.30 -45.67
N VAL A 116 8.31 26.41 -46.66
CA VAL A 116 8.54 24.98 -46.40
C VAL A 116 9.81 24.73 -45.57
N PRO A 117 11.00 25.24 -45.94
CA PRO A 117 12.20 25.00 -45.14
C PRO A 117 12.16 25.74 -43.79
N LEU A 118 11.46 26.89 -43.70
CA LEU A 118 11.20 27.56 -42.43
C LEU A 118 10.39 26.68 -41.48
N ILE A 119 9.33 26.04 -41.95
CA ILE A 119 8.58 25.06 -41.15
C ILE A 119 9.49 23.87 -40.77
N GLY A 120 10.41 23.47 -41.65
CA GLY A 120 11.46 22.50 -41.35
C GLY A 120 12.27 22.86 -40.10
N VAL A 121 12.66 24.13 -39.92
CA VAL A 121 13.34 24.62 -38.69
C VAL A 121 12.51 24.35 -37.44
N PHE A 122 11.20 24.63 -37.49
CA PHE A 122 10.28 24.36 -36.37
C PHE A 122 10.10 22.87 -36.13
N VAL A 123 10.06 22.04 -37.17
CA VAL A 123 10.03 20.57 -37.03
C VAL A 123 11.28 20.10 -36.28
N VAL A 124 12.48 20.57 -36.67
CA VAL A 124 13.75 20.25 -35.98
C VAL A 124 13.75 20.71 -34.53
N ASP A 125 13.13 21.83 -34.19
CA ASP A 125 13.00 22.28 -32.80
C ASP A 125 12.19 21.29 -31.94
N HIS A 126 11.11 20.75 -32.49
CA HIS A 126 10.22 19.80 -31.80
C HIS A 126 10.76 18.36 -31.73
N ILE A 127 11.78 18.00 -32.52
CA ILE A 127 12.38 16.67 -32.47
C ILE A 127 13.06 16.44 -31.11
N GLY A 128 12.72 15.31 -30.48
CA GLY A 128 13.27 14.89 -29.19
C GLY A 128 12.71 15.66 -27.98
N LYS A 129 11.65 16.45 -28.15
CA LYS A 129 10.96 17.19 -27.08
C LYS A 129 9.68 16.45 -26.64
N PRO A 130 9.25 16.61 -25.37
CA PRO A 130 8.04 15.97 -24.87
C PRO A 130 6.76 16.49 -25.53
N GLU A 131 5.69 15.71 -25.46
CA GLU A 131 4.36 16.13 -25.89
C GLU A 131 3.92 17.36 -25.07
N GLY A 132 3.50 18.44 -25.74
CA GLY A 132 3.14 19.71 -25.11
C GLY A 132 4.24 20.78 -25.11
N TYR A 133 5.45 20.47 -25.60
CA TYR A 133 6.49 21.48 -25.82
C TYR A 133 5.99 22.60 -26.76
N ARG A 134 6.34 23.84 -26.42
CA ARG A 134 6.08 25.03 -27.23
C ARG A 134 7.41 25.64 -27.62
N SER A 135 7.59 25.94 -28.91
CA SER A 135 8.76 26.67 -29.38
C SER A 135 8.89 28.01 -28.67
N PRO A 136 10.12 28.47 -28.40
CA PRO A 136 10.40 29.80 -27.88
C PRO A 136 9.74 30.89 -28.73
N VAL A 137 9.25 31.95 -28.06
CA VAL A 137 8.56 33.06 -28.74
C VAL A 137 9.45 33.72 -29.79
N TRP A 138 10.77 33.81 -29.54
CA TRP A 138 11.71 34.43 -30.46
C TRP A 138 11.78 33.75 -31.83
N MET A 139 11.54 32.42 -31.91
CA MET A 139 11.56 31.71 -33.19
C MET A 139 10.44 32.20 -34.11
N ARG A 140 9.35 32.75 -33.58
CA ARG A 140 8.28 33.36 -34.38
C ARG A 140 8.77 34.58 -35.16
N TYR A 141 9.83 35.25 -34.71
CA TYR A 141 10.42 36.36 -35.47
C TYR A 141 11.08 35.92 -36.78
N LEU A 142 11.34 34.61 -36.98
CA LEU A 142 11.81 34.09 -38.28
C LEU A 142 10.77 34.26 -39.41
N PHE A 143 9.49 34.48 -39.08
CA PHE A 143 8.48 34.83 -40.07
C PHE A 143 8.65 36.26 -40.62
N ILE A 144 9.29 37.17 -39.88
CA ILE A 144 9.53 38.55 -40.34
C ILE A 144 10.41 38.57 -41.61
N PRO A 145 11.63 38.00 -41.63
CA PRO A 145 12.44 37.96 -42.85
C PRO A 145 11.77 37.13 -43.95
N ALA A 146 11.04 36.06 -43.62
CA ALA A 146 10.31 35.27 -44.62
C ALA A 146 9.22 36.09 -45.34
N LEU A 147 8.40 36.84 -44.57
CA LEU A 147 7.36 37.71 -45.13
C LEU A 147 7.97 38.90 -45.89
N PHE A 148 9.10 39.43 -45.43
CA PHE A 148 9.84 40.46 -46.16
C PHE A 148 10.31 39.96 -47.53
N LEU A 149 10.99 38.80 -47.58
CA LEU A 149 11.44 38.20 -48.84
C LEU A 149 10.26 37.89 -49.75
N LEU A 150 9.14 37.39 -49.21
CA LEU A 150 7.92 37.16 -49.97
C LEU A 150 7.38 38.47 -50.56
N GLY A 151 7.30 39.53 -49.74
CA GLY A 151 6.86 40.85 -50.17
C GLY A 151 7.70 41.36 -51.34
N VAL A 152 9.02 41.28 -51.22
CA VAL A 152 9.97 41.69 -52.28
C VAL A 152 9.78 40.89 -53.58
N VAL A 153 9.44 39.59 -53.49
CA VAL A 153 9.14 38.79 -54.69
C VAL A 153 7.82 39.23 -55.33
N PHE A 154 6.76 39.46 -54.55
CA PHE A 154 5.45 39.87 -55.07
C PHE A 154 5.42 41.33 -55.58
N THR A 155 6.25 42.21 -55.03
CA THR A 155 6.40 43.59 -55.49
C THR A 155 7.41 43.74 -56.62
N ASN A 156 7.93 42.63 -57.18
CA ASN A 156 9.00 42.68 -58.16
C ASN A 156 8.65 43.51 -59.40
N ASP A 157 7.38 43.60 -59.81
CA ASP A 157 6.97 44.45 -60.94
C ASP A 157 7.25 45.95 -60.69
N LEU A 158 7.39 46.39 -59.43
CA LEU A 158 7.70 47.79 -59.08
C LEU A 158 9.19 48.13 -59.15
N HIS A 159 10.06 47.16 -58.82
CA HIS A 159 11.48 47.44 -58.56
C HIS A 159 12.46 46.54 -59.34
N GLN A 160 12.00 45.41 -59.88
CA GLN A 160 12.77 44.45 -60.68
C GLN A 160 14.09 43.99 -60.02
N LEU A 161 14.10 43.92 -58.69
CA LEU A 161 15.30 43.57 -57.92
C LEU A 161 15.50 42.05 -57.78
N VAL A 162 14.42 41.26 -57.91
CA VAL A 162 14.48 39.80 -57.88
C VAL A 162 14.58 39.26 -59.30
N PHE A 163 13.70 39.71 -60.19
CA PHE A 163 13.74 39.38 -61.61
C PHE A 163 13.77 40.65 -62.43
N THR A 164 14.73 40.71 -63.35
CA THR A 164 14.85 41.78 -64.34
C THR A 164 14.21 41.33 -65.64
N PHE A 165 13.48 42.22 -66.30
CA PHE A 165 12.83 41.94 -67.59
C PHE A 165 13.37 42.85 -68.70
N PRO A 166 14.56 42.54 -69.27
CA PRO A 166 15.17 43.38 -70.31
C PRO A 166 14.29 43.54 -71.56
N GLY A 167 13.50 42.51 -71.89
CA GLY A 167 12.54 42.53 -73.00
C GLY A 167 11.14 43.03 -72.64
N GLY A 168 10.96 43.67 -71.48
CA GLY A 168 9.66 44.07 -70.96
C GLY A 168 8.87 42.91 -70.31
N PHE A 169 7.74 43.24 -69.70
CA PHE A 169 6.92 42.28 -68.95
C PHE A 169 6.32 41.16 -69.80
N GLU A 170 6.20 41.37 -71.11
CA GLU A 170 5.72 40.39 -72.09
C GLU A 170 6.72 39.24 -72.27
N ALA A 171 8.02 39.53 -72.14
CA ALA A 171 9.12 38.57 -72.27
C ALA A 171 9.39 37.76 -70.99
N TYR A 172 8.52 37.82 -69.98
CA TYR A 172 8.76 37.20 -68.67
C TYR A 172 9.00 35.68 -68.73
N ASN A 173 8.47 35.00 -69.75
CA ASN A 173 8.62 33.56 -69.93
C ASN A 173 9.74 33.16 -70.90
N SER A 174 10.22 34.10 -71.73
CA SER A 174 11.16 33.85 -72.84
C SER A 174 12.57 34.40 -72.59
N GLY A 175 12.74 35.40 -71.71
CA GLY A 175 14.04 35.98 -71.41
C GLY A 175 14.01 36.91 -70.20
N TYR A 176 14.24 36.36 -69.01
CA TYR A 176 14.37 37.11 -67.76
C TYR A 176 15.78 36.94 -67.17
N GLY A 177 16.21 37.92 -66.40
CA GLY A 177 17.47 37.89 -65.65
C GLY A 177 17.22 37.80 -64.14
N TYR A 178 18.23 37.36 -63.40
CA TYR A 178 18.21 37.32 -61.94
C TYR A 178 18.84 38.60 -61.37
N GLY A 179 18.05 39.36 -60.62
CA GLY A 179 18.52 40.56 -59.93
C GLY A 179 19.21 40.26 -58.60
N PHE A 180 19.73 41.30 -57.94
CA PHE A 180 20.48 41.14 -56.68
C PHE A 180 19.66 40.49 -55.55
N MET A 181 18.37 40.82 -55.42
CA MET A 181 17.49 40.26 -54.37
C MET A 181 17.09 38.80 -54.61
N TYR A 182 17.40 38.23 -55.77
CA TYR A 182 17.26 36.78 -56.00
C TYR A 182 18.24 35.97 -55.13
N ILE A 183 19.45 36.49 -54.91
CA ILE A 183 20.49 35.83 -54.12
C ILE A 183 20.03 35.56 -52.68
N PRO A 184 19.52 36.54 -51.89
CA PRO A 184 19.02 36.26 -50.55
C PRO A 184 17.78 35.37 -50.51
N VAL A 185 16.91 35.40 -51.53
CA VAL A 185 15.74 34.50 -51.63
C VAL A 185 16.19 33.04 -51.78
N MET A 186 17.13 32.78 -52.69
CA MET A 186 17.67 31.43 -52.88
C MET A 186 18.57 31.01 -51.71
N GLY A 187 19.38 31.94 -51.19
CA GLY A 187 20.19 31.71 -50.00
C GLY A 187 19.36 31.28 -48.80
N TRP A 188 18.20 31.93 -48.57
CA TRP A 188 17.23 31.53 -47.55
C TRP A 188 16.77 30.08 -47.72
N PHE A 189 16.37 29.70 -48.94
CA PHE A 189 15.92 28.33 -49.24
C PHE A 189 17.00 27.29 -48.93
N PHE A 190 18.21 27.48 -49.47
CA PHE A 190 19.30 26.51 -49.32
C PHE A 190 19.85 26.46 -47.88
N VAL A 191 20.03 27.60 -47.22
CA VAL A 191 20.56 27.63 -45.85
C VAL A 191 19.61 26.94 -44.88
N LEU A 192 18.31 27.19 -44.99
CA LEU A 192 17.33 26.55 -44.13
C LEU A 192 17.12 25.07 -44.47
N ALA A 193 17.19 24.68 -45.75
CA ALA A 193 17.18 23.28 -46.15
C ALA A 193 18.41 22.53 -45.59
N LEU A 194 19.59 23.14 -45.64
CA LEU A 194 20.81 22.58 -45.06
C LEU A 194 20.71 22.48 -43.53
N PHE A 195 20.21 23.54 -42.86
CA PHE A 195 19.93 23.51 -41.43
C PHE A 195 18.98 22.38 -41.06
N PHE A 196 17.92 22.16 -41.86
CA PHE A 196 16.98 21.08 -41.64
C PHE A 196 17.68 19.71 -41.67
N VAL A 197 18.47 19.44 -42.71
CA VAL A 197 19.23 18.18 -42.86
C VAL A 197 20.21 17.98 -41.72
N ILE A 198 21.02 19.00 -41.38
CA ILE A 198 21.99 18.94 -40.27
C ILE A 198 21.26 18.74 -38.94
N GLY A 199 20.16 19.47 -38.71
CA GLY A 199 19.35 19.39 -37.51
C GLY A 199 18.75 18.00 -37.28
N LEU A 200 18.26 17.35 -38.33
CA LEU A 200 17.80 15.96 -38.31
C LEU A 200 18.92 14.99 -37.88
N LEU A 201 20.15 15.19 -38.37
CA LEU A 201 21.30 14.34 -38.05
C LEU A 201 21.77 14.54 -36.61
N VAL A 202 21.94 15.79 -36.17
CA VAL A 202 22.46 16.13 -34.84
C VAL A 202 21.49 15.74 -33.73
N LYS A 203 20.18 15.98 -33.93
CA LYS A 203 19.15 15.67 -32.92
C LYS A 203 18.69 14.21 -32.95
N SER A 204 19.19 13.40 -33.89
CA SER A 204 18.90 11.97 -33.92
C SER A 204 19.48 11.25 -32.71
N ARG A 205 18.63 10.77 -31.80
CA ARG A 205 19.01 9.94 -30.65
C ARG A 205 18.43 8.53 -30.76
N VAL A 206 18.68 7.84 -31.87
CA VAL A 206 18.25 6.43 -32.03
C VAL A 206 19.43 5.50 -31.73
N PRO A 207 19.41 4.74 -30.62
CA PRO A 207 20.41 3.70 -30.36
C PRO A 207 20.26 2.58 -31.40
N GLY A 208 21.35 2.22 -32.09
CA GLY A 208 21.48 0.88 -32.70
C GLY A 208 21.15 0.68 -34.18
N SER A 209 20.97 1.71 -35.03
CA SER A 209 20.92 1.45 -36.48
C SER A 209 21.41 2.62 -37.35
N LYS A 210 22.75 2.72 -37.49
CA LYS A 210 23.39 3.63 -38.45
C LYS A 210 22.93 3.40 -39.90
N ARG A 211 22.39 2.22 -40.24
CA ARG A 211 21.92 1.86 -41.59
C ARG A 211 20.57 2.47 -41.98
N PHE A 212 19.76 2.95 -41.04
CA PHE A 212 18.47 3.59 -41.35
C PHE A 212 18.59 5.12 -41.37
N GLN A 213 19.55 5.71 -40.64
CA GLN A 213 19.86 7.14 -40.68
C GLN A 213 20.48 7.57 -42.04
N THR A 214 20.97 6.64 -42.86
CA THR A 214 21.51 6.94 -44.19
C THR A 214 20.43 7.28 -45.22
N MET A 215 19.17 6.89 -45.02
CA MET A 215 18.11 7.13 -46.01
C MET A 215 17.83 8.62 -46.26
N PRO A 216 17.56 9.46 -45.25
CA PRO A 216 17.43 10.91 -45.45
C PRO A 216 18.68 11.55 -46.03
N LEU A 217 19.87 11.06 -45.64
CA LEU A 217 21.15 11.56 -46.15
C LEU A 217 21.31 11.28 -47.65
N LEU A 218 21.00 10.08 -48.11
CA LEU A 218 21.05 9.72 -49.53
C LEU A 218 20.08 10.59 -50.34
N ILE A 219 18.88 10.83 -49.81
CA ILE A 219 17.89 11.71 -50.45
C ILE A 219 18.38 13.18 -50.44
N ALA A 220 19.08 13.62 -49.39
CA ALA A 220 19.66 14.96 -49.32
C ALA A 220 20.76 15.15 -50.37
N VAL A 221 21.68 14.19 -50.47
CA VAL A 221 22.75 14.21 -51.47
C VAL A 221 22.18 14.17 -52.88
N PHE A 222 21.15 13.35 -53.12
CA PHE A 222 20.41 13.36 -54.38
C PHE A 222 19.79 14.73 -54.68
N GLY A 223 19.12 15.35 -53.71
CA GLY A 223 18.50 16.67 -53.86
C GLY A 223 19.52 17.79 -54.17
N ILE A 224 20.67 17.79 -53.49
CA ILE A 224 21.76 18.75 -53.76
C ILE A 224 22.33 18.51 -55.16
N SER A 225 22.57 17.26 -55.53
CA SER A 225 23.13 16.89 -56.84
C SER A 225 22.17 17.28 -57.97
N PHE A 226 20.86 17.09 -57.75
CA PHE A 226 19.81 17.51 -58.65
C PHE A 226 19.79 19.02 -58.86
N TRP A 227 19.83 19.81 -57.79
CA TRP A 227 19.88 21.27 -57.89
C TRP A 227 21.13 21.78 -58.61
N ILE A 228 22.30 21.19 -58.34
CA ILE A 228 23.55 21.52 -59.06
C ILE A 228 23.41 21.21 -60.55
N ALA A 229 22.92 20.01 -60.90
CA ALA A 229 22.74 19.60 -62.29
C ALA A 229 21.70 20.47 -63.03
N TYR A 230 20.64 20.88 -62.35
CA TYR A 230 19.63 21.80 -62.88
C TYR A 230 20.22 23.20 -63.12
N SER A 231 20.97 23.75 -62.15
CA SER A 231 21.61 25.07 -62.29
C SER A 231 22.70 25.11 -63.36
N LEU A 232 23.41 24.00 -63.61
CA LEU A 232 24.40 23.87 -64.68
C LEU A 232 23.78 23.57 -66.05
N GLY A 233 22.45 23.43 -66.14
CA GLY A 233 21.74 23.17 -67.39
C GLY A 233 21.86 21.73 -67.92
N PHE A 234 22.36 20.78 -67.11
CA PHE A 234 22.46 19.37 -67.52
C PHE A 234 21.12 18.63 -67.54
N ILE A 235 20.09 19.14 -66.84
CA ILE A 235 18.79 18.50 -66.70
C ILE A 235 17.67 19.52 -66.92
N GLU A 236 16.92 19.37 -68.01
CA GLU A 236 15.71 20.15 -68.25
C GLU A 236 14.48 19.44 -67.68
N CYS A 237 14.14 19.65 -66.41
CA CYS A 237 12.98 19.00 -65.79
C CYS A 237 12.07 19.97 -65.04
N ASP A 238 10.95 19.45 -64.50
CA ASP A 238 9.93 20.26 -63.88
C ASP A 238 10.33 20.45 -62.43
N LEU A 239 10.98 21.58 -62.17
CA LEU A 239 11.57 21.88 -60.88
C LEU A 239 10.55 21.72 -59.75
N THR A 240 9.33 22.24 -59.91
CA THR A 240 8.33 22.24 -58.82
C THR A 240 7.89 20.83 -58.45
N ALA A 241 7.73 19.96 -59.44
CA ALA A 241 7.27 18.59 -59.23
C ALA A 241 8.37 17.71 -58.61
N VAL A 242 9.60 17.83 -59.10
CA VAL A 242 10.74 17.06 -58.61
C VAL A 242 11.14 17.52 -57.21
N ASP A 243 11.18 18.83 -56.95
CA ASP A 243 11.54 19.38 -55.65
C ASP A 243 10.48 19.06 -54.58
N SER A 244 9.18 19.17 -54.91
CA SER A 244 8.10 18.73 -54.02
C SER A 244 8.23 17.25 -53.65
N LEU A 245 8.59 16.40 -54.61
CA LEU A 245 8.83 15.00 -54.36
C LEU A 245 10.06 14.78 -53.46
N ILE A 246 11.17 15.46 -53.73
CA ILE A 246 12.40 15.36 -52.90
C ILE A 246 12.08 15.73 -51.45
N ILE A 247 11.29 16.79 -51.22
CA ILE A 247 10.86 17.22 -49.89
C ILE A 247 10.00 16.13 -49.22
N ILE A 248 9.01 15.58 -49.92
CA ILE A 248 8.17 14.48 -49.40
C ILE A 248 9.01 13.25 -49.07
N MET A 249 9.91 12.85 -49.97
CA MET A 249 10.80 11.71 -49.76
C MET A 249 11.75 11.94 -48.58
N MET A 250 12.28 13.15 -48.43
CA MET A 250 13.14 13.52 -47.31
C MET A 250 12.39 13.38 -45.98
N LEU A 251 11.19 13.96 -45.88
CA LEU A 251 10.37 13.91 -44.67
C LEU A 251 9.88 12.50 -44.36
N GLU A 252 9.44 11.75 -45.37
CA GLU A 252 9.04 10.34 -45.22
C GLU A 252 10.23 9.47 -44.84
N GLY A 253 11.41 9.71 -45.43
CA GLY A 253 12.66 9.07 -45.04
C GLY A 253 13.02 9.36 -43.59
N ALA A 254 12.85 10.61 -43.13
CA ALA A 254 13.09 11.00 -41.74
C ALA A 254 12.11 10.33 -40.75
N ILE A 255 10.85 10.14 -41.17
CA ILE A 255 9.83 9.40 -40.40
C ILE A 255 10.21 7.91 -40.31
N GLN A 256 10.49 7.26 -41.43
CA GLN A 256 10.79 5.81 -41.47
C GLN A 256 12.11 5.45 -40.79
N SER A 257 13.07 6.37 -40.79
CA SER A 257 14.34 6.23 -40.05
C SER A 257 14.21 6.51 -38.55
N GLY A 258 13.04 6.92 -38.07
CA GLY A 258 12.79 7.23 -36.67
C GLY A 258 13.40 8.55 -36.20
N LEU A 259 13.88 9.41 -37.11
CA LEU A 259 14.36 10.76 -36.80
C LEU A 259 13.20 11.66 -36.35
N ILE A 260 12.08 11.54 -37.07
CA ILE A 260 10.79 12.08 -36.65
C ILE A 260 10.06 10.92 -35.97
N PRO A 261 9.73 11.02 -34.67
CA PRO A 261 9.08 9.93 -33.95
C PRO A 261 7.71 9.67 -34.58
N SER A 262 7.59 8.55 -35.26
CA SER A 262 6.32 8.00 -35.70
C SER A 262 5.97 6.81 -34.84
N ASN A 263 4.70 6.70 -34.47
CA ASN A 263 4.26 5.63 -33.61
C ASN A 263 4.03 4.36 -34.42
N MET A 264 5.13 3.66 -34.66
CA MET A 264 5.13 2.34 -35.24
C MET A 264 5.29 1.31 -34.12
N ASN A 265 4.57 0.19 -34.22
CA ASN A 265 4.68 -0.97 -33.33
C ASN A 265 4.06 -0.86 -31.93
N TYR A 266 2.97 -0.09 -31.74
CA TYR A 266 2.19 -0.14 -30.48
C TYR A 266 1.81 -1.55 -30.06
N ARG A 267 1.55 -2.43 -31.03
CA ARG A 267 1.30 -3.85 -30.76
C ARG A 267 2.45 -4.49 -29.99
N GLU A 268 3.70 -4.26 -30.39
CA GLU A 268 4.86 -4.86 -29.74
C GLU A 268 5.13 -4.21 -28.38
N LEU A 269 4.94 -2.89 -28.26
CA LEU A 269 5.05 -2.18 -26.99
C LEU A 269 4.00 -2.68 -25.98
N PHE A 270 2.74 -2.79 -26.42
CA PHE A 270 1.63 -3.23 -25.59
C PHE A 270 1.80 -4.69 -25.16
N VAL A 271 2.27 -5.56 -26.07
CA VAL A 271 2.61 -6.96 -25.74
C VAL A 271 3.69 -7.03 -24.65
N LYS A 272 4.68 -6.12 -24.65
CA LYS A 272 5.75 -6.06 -23.64
C LYS A 272 5.41 -5.19 -22.42
N SER A 273 4.19 -4.65 -22.33
CA SER A 273 3.76 -3.85 -21.19
C SER A 273 3.76 -4.71 -19.92
N THR A 274 4.15 -4.11 -18.79
CA THR A 274 4.04 -4.74 -17.47
C THR A 274 2.59 -4.87 -17.02
N ILE A 275 1.73 -3.96 -17.48
CA ILE A 275 0.29 -3.96 -17.19
C ILE A 275 -0.35 -5.14 -17.92
N ALA A 276 -1.01 -6.02 -17.16
CA ALA A 276 -1.82 -7.11 -17.68
C ALA A 276 -3.15 -6.56 -18.23
N ALA A 277 -3.16 -6.17 -19.52
CA ALA A 277 -4.34 -5.57 -20.16
C ALA A 277 -4.67 -6.18 -21.52
N GLN A 278 -5.95 -6.12 -21.89
CA GLN A 278 -6.50 -6.50 -23.18
C GLN A 278 -7.43 -5.41 -23.71
N ILE A 279 -7.29 -5.10 -25.00
CA ILE A 279 -8.18 -4.19 -25.73
C ILE A 279 -9.00 -5.00 -26.70
N VAL A 280 -10.31 -4.88 -26.58
CA VAL A 280 -11.29 -5.57 -27.40
C VAL A 280 -12.11 -4.59 -28.24
N ASP A 281 -12.65 -5.07 -29.36
CA ASP A 281 -13.67 -4.33 -30.11
C ASP A 281 -15.04 -4.36 -29.41
N ALA A 282 -16.03 -3.67 -29.99
CA ALA A 282 -17.40 -3.69 -29.50
C ALA A 282 -18.05 -5.09 -29.50
N ALA A 283 -17.52 -6.02 -30.31
CA ALA A 283 -17.96 -7.43 -30.37
C ALA A 283 -17.18 -8.35 -29.41
N GLN A 284 -16.40 -7.78 -28.49
CA GLN A 284 -15.55 -8.49 -27.53
C GLN A 284 -14.49 -9.40 -28.18
N ARG A 285 -13.95 -9.00 -29.33
CA ARG A 285 -12.80 -9.67 -29.98
C ARG A 285 -11.52 -8.94 -29.59
N VAL A 286 -10.53 -9.70 -29.13
CA VAL A 286 -9.24 -9.16 -28.68
C VAL A 286 -8.42 -8.66 -29.86
N HIS A 287 -8.07 -7.37 -29.86
CA HIS A 287 -7.19 -6.76 -30.85
C HIS A 287 -5.77 -6.56 -30.34
N TYR A 288 -5.62 -6.25 -29.05
CA TYR A 288 -4.34 -6.10 -28.38
C TYR A 288 -4.39 -6.80 -27.02
N ALA A 289 -3.32 -7.51 -26.67
CA ALA A 289 -3.15 -8.16 -25.38
C ALA A 289 -1.69 -8.02 -24.95
N SER A 290 -1.46 -7.65 -23.69
CA SER A 290 -0.14 -7.74 -23.07
C SER A 290 0.22 -9.21 -22.82
N ALA A 291 1.51 -9.55 -22.84
CA ALA A 291 1.97 -10.90 -22.53
C ALA A 291 1.61 -11.36 -21.11
N ASN A 292 1.46 -10.42 -20.18
CA ASN A 292 1.12 -10.68 -18.78
C ASN A 292 -0.39 -10.86 -18.55
N ALA A 293 -1.26 -10.61 -19.54
CA ALA A 293 -2.70 -10.71 -19.35
C ALA A 293 -3.17 -12.16 -19.52
N ALA A 294 -3.82 -12.71 -18.50
CA ALA A 294 -4.49 -14.00 -18.63
C ALA A 294 -5.66 -13.88 -19.62
N PRO A 295 -5.91 -14.88 -20.50
CA PRO A 295 -7.02 -14.84 -21.43
C PRO A 295 -8.35 -14.70 -20.69
N LEU A 296 -9.23 -13.84 -21.21
CA LEU A 296 -10.50 -13.49 -20.57
C LEU A 296 -11.65 -14.11 -21.37
N ASP A 297 -12.56 -14.78 -20.68
CA ASP A 297 -13.79 -15.28 -21.27
C ASP A 297 -14.83 -14.17 -21.45
N LYS A 298 -15.68 -14.31 -22.47
CA LYS A 298 -16.72 -13.31 -22.78
C LYS A 298 -17.72 -13.12 -21.65
N ALA A 299 -18.04 -14.18 -20.91
CA ALA A 299 -18.93 -14.10 -19.75
C ALA A 299 -18.32 -13.24 -18.64
N LEU A 300 -17.02 -13.41 -18.40
CA LEU A 300 -16.27 -12.70 -17.38
C LEU A 300 -16.06 -11.22 -17.77
N MET A 301 -15.81 -10.96 -19.07
CA MET A 301 -15.82 -9.61 -19.63
C MET A 301 -17.17 -8.91 -19.43
N ALA A 302 -18.30 -9.60 -19.65
CA ALA A 302 -19.63 -9.02 -19.46
C ALA A 302 -19.92 -8.67 -17.99
N GLN A 303 -19.44 -9.49 -17.04
CA GLN A 303 -19.52 -9.19 -15.61
C GLN A 303 -18.67 -7.97 -15.24
N ALA A 304 -17.44 -7.89 -15.77
CA ALA A 304 -16.53 -6.78 -15.54
C ALA A 304 -17.07 -5.41 -16.00
N GLN A 305 -17.97 -5.39 -16.98
CA GLN A 305 -18.62 -4.15 -17.43
C GLN A 305 -19.60 -3.56 -16.41
N GLN A 306 -20.13 -4.39 -15.51
CA GLN A 306 -21.04 -3.94 -14.46
C GLN A 306 -20.27 -3.56 -13.20
N GLN A 307 -19.30 -4.38 -12.82
CA GLN A 307 -18.49 -4.19 -11.62
C GLN A 307 -17.14 -4.89 -11.74
N PRO A 308 -16.11 -4.47 -10.98
CA PRO A 308 -14.85 -5.21 -10.89
C PRO A 308 -15.08 -6.67 -10.50
N VAL A 309 -14.38 -7.60 -11.17
CA VAL A 309 -14.49 -9.04 -10.93
C VAL A 309 -13.23 -9.55 -10.25
N ASP A 310 -13.39 -10.22 -9.11
CA ASP A 310 -12.29 -10.85 -8.39
C ASP A 310 -11.93 -12.20 -9.05
N LEU A 311 -10.65 -12.36 -9.43
CA LEU A 311 -10.05 -13.55 -10.02
C LEU A 311 -9.15 -14.29 -9.02
N SER A 312 -9.36 -14.10 -7.72
CA SER A 312 -8.56 -14.64 -6.61
C SER A 312 -7.17 -14.02 -6.46
N ASP A 313 -6.31 -14.08 -7.48
CA ASP A 313 -4.96 -13.46 -7.42
C ASP A 313 -4.93 -12.08 -8.09
N ALA A 314 -5.97 -11.71 -8.83
CA ALA A 314 -6.06 -10.44 -9.54
C ALA A 314 -7.49 -9.88 -9.55
N ILE A 315 -7.64 -8.57 -9.67
CA ILE A 315 -8.93 -7.90 -9.86
C ILE A 315 -9.03 -7.44 -11.31
N LEU A 316 -10.10 -7.85 -11.99
CA LEU A 316 -10.40 -7.44 -13.34
C LEU A 316 -11.23 -6.16 -13.35
N HIS A 317 -10.70 -5.15 -14.01
CA HIS A 317 -11.35 -3.87 -14.24
C HIS A 317 -11.72 -3.68 -15.71
N HIS A 318 -12.63 -2.73 -15.94
CA HIS A 318 -13.15 -2.39 -17.27
C HIS A 318 -13.22 -0.88 -17.46
N GLN A 319 -12.96 -0.44 -18.70
CA GLN A 319 -13.30 0.90 -19.15
C GLN A 319 -13.69 0.91 -20.64
N ALA A 320 -14.69 1.72 -21.00
CA ALA A 320 -15.06 1.94 -22.39
C ALA A 320 -14.11 2.94 -23.06
N ILE A 321 -13.73 2.66 -24.31
CA ILE A 321 -12.85 3.52 -25.12
C ILE A 321 -13.47 3.74 -26.51
N HIS A 322 -12.98 4.73 -27.25
CA HIS A 322 -13.42 4.94 -28.64
C HIS A 322 -13.08 3.71 -29.50
N GLY A 323 -14.11 2.99 -29.94
CA GLY A 323 -13.98 1.80 -30.80
C GLY A 323 -14.00 0.46 -30.07
N GLY A 324 -14.22 0.43 -28.75
CA GLY A 324 -14.33 -0.83 -28.00
C GLY A 324 -14.16 -0.66 -26.49
N HIS A 325 -13.46 -1.61 -25.87
CA HIS A 325 -13.26 -1.65 -24.42
C HIS A 325 -11.82 -2.04 -24.07
N ILE A 326 -11.35 -1.59 -22.91
CA ILE A 326 -10.13 -2.05 -22.27
C ILE A 326 -10.46 -2.79 -20.98
N TYR A 327 -9.79 -3.91 -20.77
CA TYR A 327 -9.81 -4.66 -19.52
C TYR A 327 -8.38 -4.78 -18.99
N TRP A 328 -8.19 -4.60 -17.69
CA TRP A 328 -6.89 -4.79 -17.06
C TRP A 328 -7.02 -5.56 -15.75
N GLN A 329 -5.99 -6.33 -15.42
CA GLN A 329 -5.90 -7.20 -14.26
C GLN A 329 -4.88 -6.60 -13.30
N ASP A 330 -5.33 -6.18 -12.12
CA ASP A 330 -4.46 -5.69 -11.05
C ASP A 330 -4.09 -6.87 -10.14
N ASP A 331 -2.80 -7.17 -10.02
CA ASP A 331 -2.28 -8.25 -9.17
C ASP A 331 -2.44 -7.87 -7.69
N VAL A 332 -3.27 -8.63 -6.97
CA VAL A 332 -3.55 -8.47 -5.54
C VAL A 332 -3.01 -9.62 -4.71
N LYS A 333 -2.20 -10.51 -5.29
CA LYS A 333 -1.66 -11.69 -4.62
C LYS A 333 -0.88 -11.34 -3.34
N ALA A 334 -0.08 -10.28 -3.39
CA ALA A 334 0.67 -9.81 -2.22
C ALA A 334 -0.25 -9.36 -1.07
N ILE A 335 -1.39 -8.75 -1.40
CA ILE A 335 -2.38 -8.29 -0.43
C ILE A 335 -3.10 -9.50 0.18
N ASN A 336 -3.53 -10.47 -0.65
CA ASN A 336 -4.21 -11.67 -0.19
C ASN A 336 -3.31 -12.54 0.70
N ASN A 337 -2.05 -12.76 0.32
CA ASN A 337 -1.08 -13.47 1.16
C ASN A 337 -0.88 -12.79 2.53
N LEU A 338 -0.86 -11.45 2.56
CA LEU A 338 -0.75 -10.70 3.81
C LEU A 338 -2.01 -10.85 4.67
N ALA A 339 -3.19 -10.81 4.05
CA ALA A 339 -4.46 -11.01 4.74
C ALA A 339 -4.53 -12.42 5.37
N ASP A 340 -4.10 -13.45 4.65
CA ASP A 340 -4.03 -14.82 5.17
C ASP A 340 -3.04 -14.93 6.34
N SER A 341 -1.84 -14.33 6.19
CA SER A 341 -0.83 -14.31 7.26
C SER A 341 -1.34 -13.60 8.52
N LEU A 342 -2.10 -12.52 8.36
CA LEU A 342 -2.73 -11.80 9.48
C LEU A 342 -3.82 -12.64 10.15
N ARG A 343 -4.60 -13.39 9.37
CA ARG A 343 -5.63 -14.28 9.89
C ARG A 343 -5.02 -15.40 10.73
N GLU A 344 -3.98 -16.06 10.22
CA GLU A 344 -3.24 -17.10 10.96
C GLU A 344 -2.62 -16.55 12.27
N ALA A 345 -2.04 -15.35 12.21
CA ALA A 345 -1.47 -14.70 13.40
C ALA A 345 -2.55 -14.38 14.43
N ASN A 346 -3.72 -13.91 13.99
CA ASN A 346 -4.85 -13.60 14.88
C ASN A 346 -5.42 -14.88 15.53
N ASP A 347 -5.57 -15.96 14.77
CA ASP A 347 -6.02 -17.25 15.29
C ASP A 347 -5.02 -17.78 16.34
N THR A 348 -3.72 -17.71 16.06
CA THR A 348 -2.66 -18.09 17.01
C THR A 348 -2.69 -17.24 18.29
N LEU A 349 -2.94 -15.94 18.18
CA LEU A 349 -3.08 -15.04 19.33
C LEU A 349 -4.32 -15.38 20.17
N GLY A 350 -5.44 -15.71 19.52
CA GLY A 350 -6.66 -16.16 20.19
C GLY A 350 -6.43 -17.42 21.02
N GLU A 351 -5.81 -18.44 20.44
CA GLU A 351 -5.47 -19.68 21.16
C GLU A 351 -4.56 -19.43 22.37
N ARG A 352 -3.52 -18.59 22.22
CA ARG A 352 -2.62 -18.23 23.31
C ARG A 352 -3.31 -17.46 24.41
N TYR A 353 -4.23 -16.56 24.06
CA TYR A 353 -5.01 -15.82 25.03
C TYR A 353 -5.88 -16.75 25.89
N ASP A 354 -6.56 -17.71 25.27
CA ASP A 354 -7.39 -18.69 25.98
C ASP A 354 -6.54 -19.58 26.89
N LEU A 355 -5.37 -20.02 26.43
CA LEU A 355 -4.39 -20.77 27.23
C LEU A 355 -3.91 -19.97 28.44
N MET A 356 -3.51 -18.72 28.24
CA MET A 356 -3.05 -17.84 29.31
C MET A 356 -4.15 -17.58 30.33
N LYS A 357 -5.39 -17.37 29.88
CA LYS A 357 -6.55 -17.20 30.76
C LYS A 357 -6.81 -18.46 31.59
N ALA A 358 -6.70 -19.65 30.99
CA ALA A 358 -6.83 -20.90 31.70
C ALA A 358 -5.69 -21.09 32.73
N GLU A 359 -4.44 -20.77 32.37
CA GLU A 359 -3.29 -20.87 33.26
C GLU A 359 -3.43 -19.95 34.48
N VAL A 360 -3.84 -18.69 34.27
CA VAL A 360 -4.10 -17.73 35.36
C VAL A 360 -5.17 -18.27 36.30
N ALA A 361 -6.30 -18.75 35.76
CA ALA A 361 -7.38 -19.31 36.59
C ALA A 361 -6.93 -20.55 37.38
N LEU A 362 -6.06 -21.38 36.79
CA LEU A 362 -5.51 -22.57 37.44
C LEU A 362 -4.53 -22.19 38.56
N ARG A 363 -3.73 -21.14 38.33
CA ARG A 363 -2.81 -20.58 39.33
C ARG A 363 -3.55 -19.96 40.52
N GLU A 364 -4.64 -19.24 40.29
CA GLU A 364 -5.50 -18.72 41.36
C GLU A 364 -6.07 -19.85 42.22
N ARG A 365 -6.63 -20.90 41.59
CA ARG A 365 -7.14 -22.07 42.31
C ARG A 365 -6.05 -22.77 43.12
N ARG A 366 -4.84 -22.87 42.56
CA ARG A 366 -3.70 -23.47 43.23
C ARG A 366 -3.29 -22.67 44.46
N LEU A 367 -3.16 -21.35 44.34
CA LEU A 367 -2.82 -20.47 45.47
C LEU A 367 -3.85 -20.56 46.59
N VAL A 368 -5.15 -20.58 46.25
CA VAL A 368 -6.23 -20.74 47.24
C VAL A 368 -6.14 -22.11 47.95
N ALA A 369 -5.82 -23.17 47.21
CA ALA A 369 -5.64 -24.50 47.79
C ALA A 369 -4.40 -24.59 48.69
N GLU A 370 -3.29 -23.99 48.27
CA GLU A 370 -2.03 -23.94 49.03
C GLU A 370 -2.21 -23.17 50.35
N GLU A 371 -2.88 -22.00 50.34
CA GLU A 371 -3.17 -21.26 51.58
C GLU A 371 -4.13 -22.03 52.50
N LYS A 372 -5.16 -22.70 51.95
CA LYS A 372 -6.03 -23.56 52.77
C LYS A 372 -5.24 -24.70 53.42
N SER A 373 -4.39 -25.40 52.66
CA SER A 373 -3.55 -26.49 53.19
C SER A 373 -2.65 -25.97 54.30
N ARG A 374 -1.95 -24.85 54.08
CA ARG A 374 -1.10 -24.22 55.09
C ARG A 374 -1.85 -23.92 56.39
N LEU A 375 -3.08 -23.40 56.30
CA LEU A 375 -3.89 -23.10 57.49
C LEU A 375 -4.32 -24.38 58.23
N TYR A 376 -4.78 -25.40 57.50
CA TYR A 376 -5.15 -26.68 58.11
C TYR A 376 -3.95 -27.38 58.76
N ASP A 377 -2.79 -27.37 58.10
CA ASP A 377 -1.55 -27.96 58.63
C ASP A 377 -1.12 -27.26 59.92
N ARG A 378 -1.24 -25.93 59.98
CA ARG A 378 -0.97 -25.16 61.20
C ARG A 378 -1.93 -25.48 62.33
N ILE A 379 -3.24 -25.54 62.05
CA ILE A 379 -4.25 -25.90 63.05
C ILE A 379 -3.94 -27.29 63.60
N ALA A 380 -3.70 -28.27 62.73
CA ALA A 380 -3.39 -29.64 63.11
C ALA A 380 -2.14 -29.73 63.99
N GLN A 381 -1.10 -28.95 63.69
CA GLN A 381 0.12 -28.88 64.52
C GLN A 381 -0.15 -28.30 65.93
N GLU A 382 -0.93 -27.22 66.03
CA GLU A 382 -1.20 -26.55 67.32
C GLU A 382 -2.11 -27.38 68.25
N ILE A 383 -3.05 -28.17 67.71
CA ILE A 383 -4.00 -29.01 68.49
C ILE A 383 -3.58 -30.47 68.63
N ALA A 384 -2.45 -30.87 68.04
CA ALA A 384 -1.98 -32.26 68.01
C ALA A 384 -1.92 -32.94 69.41
N PRO A 385 -1.45 -32.26 70.49
CA PRO A 385 -1.41 -32.89 71.82
C PRO A 385 -2.80 -33.31 72.32
N GLN A 386 -3.80 -32.45 72.12
CA GLN A 386 -5.18 -32.72 72.53
C GLN A 386 -5.86 -33.77 71.67
N LEU A 387 -5.57 -33.80 70.36
CA LEU A 387 -6.04 -34.87 69.48
C LEU A 387 -5.50 -36.24 69.89
N ASN A 388 -4.19 -36.34 70.16
CA ASN A 388 -3.58 -37.58 70.63
C ASN A 388 -4.20 -38.04 71.95
N LYS A 389 -4.42 -37.12 72.89
CA LYS A 389 -5.07 -37.42 74.18
C LYS A 389 -6.52 -37.88 74.01
N ALA A 390 -7.27 -37.28 73.10
CA ALA A 390 -8.63 -37.71 72.76
C ALA A 390 -8.63 -39.13 72.16
N ASP A 391 -7.67 -39.43 71.27
CA ASP A 391 -7.50 -40.77 70.69
C ASP A 391 -7.14 -41.82 71.75
N GLU A 392 -6.25 -41.49 72.70
CA GLU A 392 -5.91 -42.35 73.83
C GLU A 392 -7.14 -42.66 74.70
N LEU A 393 -7.94 -41.64 75.05
CA LEU A 393 -9.17 -41.82 75.83
C LEU A 393 -10.24 -42.62 75.05
N LEU A 394 -10.34 -42.41 73.74
CA LEU A 394 -11.20 -43.18 72.87
C LEU A 394 -10.79 -44.65 72.84
N GLN A 395 -9.48 -44.93 72.74
CA GLN A 395 -8.96 -46.29 72.81
C GLN A 395 -9.24 -46.94 74.18
N GLN A 396 -8.96 -46.24 75.28
CA GLN A 396 -9.25 -46.73 76.64
C GLN A 396 -10.74 -47.01 76.84
N SER A 397 -11.63 -46.20 76.24
CA SER A 397 -13.08 -46.42 76.30
C SER A 397 -13.52 -47.71 75.61
N ARG A 398 -12.82 -48.13 74.55
CA ARG A 398 -13.05 -49.40 73.84
C ARG A 398 -12.53 -50.59 74.64
N GLU A 399 -11.40 -50.42 75.32
CA GLU A 399 -10.75 -51.44 76.13
C GLU A 399 -11.45 -51.67 77.48
N HIS A 400 -12.08 -50.63 78.06
CA HIS A 400 -12.75 -50.70 79.37
C HIS A 400 -14.23 -50.26 79.27
N PRO A 401 -15.14 -51.13 78.81
CA PRO A 401 -16.54 -50.79 78.56
C PRO A 401 -17.29 -50.27 79.79
N GLU A 402 -16.89 -50.69 80.99
CA GLU A 402 -17.51 -50.28 82.26
C GLU A 402 -17.31 -48.79 82.56
N HIS A 403 -16.20 -48.20 82.10
CA HIS A 403 -15.86 -46.79 82.28
C HIS A 403 -16.07 -45.96 81.01
N ALA A 404 -16.60 -46.56 79.94
CA ALA A 404 -16.73 -45.93 78.62
C ALA A 404 -17.52 -44.62 78.67
N LYS A 405 -18.59 -44.54 79.47
CA LYS A 405 -19.39 -43.32 79.59
C LYS A 405 -18.59 -42.15 80.20
N ALA A 406 -17.74 -42.44 81.18
CA ALA A 406 -16.89 -41.43 81.82
C ALA A 406 -15.73 -41.02 80.91
N LEU A 407 -15.13 -41.97 80.18
CA LEU A 407 -14.07 -41.66 79.23
C LEU A 407 -14.58 -40.87 78.02
N LEU A 408 -15.77 -41.21 77.50
CA LEU A 408 -16.40 -40.46 76.41
C LEU A 408 -16.81 -39.04 76.83
N SER A 409 -17.21 -38.81 78.08
CA SER A 409 -17.49 -37.45 78.54
C SER A 409 -16.22 -36.61 78.62
N GLN A 410 -15.07 -37.20 79.00
CA GLN A 410 -13.77 -36.52 78.93
C GLN A 410 -13.36 -36.22 77.48
N VAL A 411 -13.62 -37.13 76.54
CA VAL A 411 -13.40 -36.86 75.10
C VAL A 411 -14.25 -35.68 74.61
N CYS A 412 -15.49 -35.52 75.08
CA CYS A 412 -16.32 -34.37 74.74
C CYS A 412 -15.72 -33.04 75.24
N VAL A 413 -15.13 -33.02 76.43
CA VAL A 413 -14.44 -31.84 76.99
C VAL A 413 -13.27 -31.44 76.09
N ILE A 414 -12.39 -32.39 75.77
CA ILE A 414 -11.23 -32.14 74.90
C ILE A 414 -11.67 -31.74 73.49
N SER A 415 -12.73 -32.36 72.96
CA SER A 415 -13.28 -32.04 71.64
C SER A 415 -13.84 -30.61 71.57
N ALA A 416 -14.44 -30.12 72.66
CA ALA A 416 -14.90 -28.74 72.77
C ALA A 416 -13.73 -27.76 72.70
N TYR A 417 -12.64 -28.05 73.42
CA TYR A 417 -11.40 -27.27 73.33
C TYR A 417 -10.81 -27.30 71.93
N VAL A 418 -10.62 -28.47 71.32
CA VAL A 418 -10.09 -28.60 69.96
C VAL A 418 -10.89 -27.77 68.97
N LYS A 419 -12.23 -27.85 69.04
CA LYS A 419 -13.13 -27.08 68.18
C LYS A 419 -12.96 -25.57 68.39
N ARG A 420 -12.97 -25.10 69.65
CA ARG A 420 -12.86 -23.67 69.96
C ARG A 420 -11.48 -23.11 69.69
N ARG A 421 -10.43 -23.88 69.97
CA ARG A 421 -9.04 -23.51 69.67
C ARG A 421 -8.78 -23.42 68.17
N ALA A 422 -9.28 -24.37 67.37
CA ALA A 422 -9.22 -24.29 65.92
C ALA A 422 -9.94 -23.04 65.36
N ASN A 423 -11.11 -22.72 65.93
CA ASN A 423 -11.84 -21.51 65.57
C ASN A 423 -11.08 -20.22 65.93
N LEU A 424 -10.44 -20.16 67.10
CA LEU A 424 -9.61 -19.02 67.49
C LEU A 424 -8.37 -18.84 66.59
N ILE A 425 -7.75 -19.93 66.13
CA ILE A 425 -6.64 -19.86 65.16
C ILE A 425 -7.12 -19.27 63.83
N LEU A 426 -8.26 -19.74 63.30
CA LEU A 426 -8.86 -19.19 62.09
C LEU A 426 -9.21 -17.71 62.25
N LEU A 427 -9.80 -17.35 63.38
CA LEU A 427 -10.16 -15.97 63.70
C LEU A 427 -8.91 -15.07 63.76
N GLY A 428 -7.82 -15.56 64.37
CA GLY A 428 -6.54 -14.85 64.47
C GLY A 428 -5.85 -14.63 63.12
N GLU A 429 -6.06 -15.52 62.15
CA GLU A 429 -5.53 -15.35 60.80
C GLU A 429 -6.36 -14.36 59.97
N GLU A 430 -7.68 -14.34 60.16
CA GLU A 430 -8.56 -13.34 59.53
C GLU A 430 -8.33 -11.93 60.11
N LYS A 431 -8.24 -11.83 61.45
CA LYS A 431 -8.09 -10.57 62.17
C LYS A 431 -7.23 -10.75 63.42
N PRO A 432 -6.19 -9.91 63.62
CA PRO A 432 -5.38 -9.99 64.84
C PRO A 432 -6.14 -9.54 66.10
N ILE A 433 -7.25 -8.80 65.93
CA ILE A 433 -8.06 -8.24 67.00
C ILE A 433 -9.48 -8.79 66.89
N ALA A 434 -9.99 -9.35 67.98
CA ALA A 434 -11.33 -9.90 68.09
C ALA A 434 -12.08 -9.37 69.32
N SER A 435 -13.39 -9.64 69.36
CA SER A 435 -14.21 -9.32 70.53
C SER A 435 -13.77 -10.13 71.75
N ALA A 436 -13.59 -9.48 72.90
CA ALA A 436 -13.27 -10.17 74.15
C ALA A 436 -14.35 -11.17 74.58
N ARG A 437 -15.58 -11.05 74.05
CA ARG A 437 -16.68 -12.01 74.23
C ARG A 437 -16.44 -13.38 73.60
N GLU A 438 -15.46 -13.51 72.70
CA GLU A 438 -15.09 -14.82 72.16
C GLU A 438 -14.54 -15.74 73.25
N LEU A 439 -13.80 -15.20 74.24
CA LEU A 439 -13.34 -15.97 75.40
C LEU A 439 -14.52 -16.52 76.20
N GLU A 440 -15.53 -15.69 76.46
CA GLU A 440 -16.75 -16.09 77.16
C GLU A 440 -17.44 -17.25 76.44
N SER A 441 -17.50 -17.20 75.11
CA SER A 441 -18.11 -18.25 74.30
C SER A 441 -17.32 -19.56 74.33
N CYS A 442 -15.98 -19.48 74.33
CA CYS A 442 -15.10 -20.65 74.45
C CYS A 442 -15.22 -21.30 75.84
N LEU A 443 -15.14 -20.50 76.90
CA LEU A 443 -15.27 -20.96 78.29
C LEU A 443 -16.65 -21.57 78.54
N ARG A 444 -17.73 -20.95 78.03
CA ARG A 444 -19.09 -21.48 78.17
C ARG A 444 -19.22 -22.86 77.55
N GLU A 445 -18.74 -23.06 76.31
CA GLU A 445 -18.84 -24.36 75.63
C GLU A 445 -17.99 -25.43 76.33
N SER A 446 -16.79 -25.12 76.80
CA SER A 446 -16.00 -26.09 77.58
C SER A 446 -16.67 -26.42 78.91
N LEU A 447 -17.17 -25.43 79.67
CA LEU A 447 -17.84 -25.64 80.95
C LEU A 447 -19.16 -26.41 80.81
N ASP A 448 -19.88 -26.25 79.71
CA ASP A 448 -21.08 -27.05 79.41
C ASP A 448 -20.72 -28.52 79.14
N ASN A 449 -19.59 -28.79 78.48
CA ASN A 449 -19.11 -30.16 78.30
C ASN A 449 -18.57 -30.77 79.60
N LEU A 450 -17.94 -29.98 80.47
CA LEU A 450 -17.52 -30.41 81.81
C LEU A 450 -18.68 -30.91 82.69
N ARG A 451 -19.90 -30.37 82.50
CA ARG A 451 -21.10 -30.86 83.20
C ARG A 451 -21.41 -32.32 82.87
N LEU A 452 -21.01 -32.81 81.69
CA LEU A 452 -21.15 -34.21 81.30
C LEU A 452 -20.26 -35.16 82.14
N CYS A 453 -19.19 -34.63 82.74
CA CYS A 453 -18.32 -35.34 83.67
C CYS A 453 -18.85 -35.30 85.12
N GLY A 454 -20.03 -34.69 85.36
CA GLY A 454 -20.62 -34.57 86.69
C GLY A 454 -20.04 -33.42 87.53
N VAL A 455 -19.34 -32.48 86.91
CA VAL A 455 -18.78 -31.29 87.56
C VAL A 455 -19.82 -30.16 87.58
N ILE A 456 -20.05 -29.56 88.75
CA ILE A 456 -20.93 -28.38 88.88
C ILE A 456 -20.17 -27.16 88.36
N THR A 457 -20.64 -26.53 87.28
CA THR A 457 -19.94 -25.40 86.65
C THR A 457 -20.70 -24.07 86.75
N TYR A 458 -19.98 -23.01 87.12
CA TYR A 458 -20.45 -21.62 87.12
C TYR A 458 -19.51 -20.72 86.34
N LEU A 459 -20.07 -19.82 85.53
CA LEU A 459 -19.32 -18.87 84.71
C LEU A 459 -19.82 -17.46 84.97
N TYR A 460 -18.91 -16.58 85.41
CA TYR A 460 -19.12 -15.15 85.43
C TYR A 460 -18.14 -14.51 84.44
N CYS A 461 -18.66 -13.88 83.38
CA CYS A 461 -17.84 -13.19 82.40
C CYS A 461 -18.27 -11.74 82.26
N ARG A 462 -17.30 -10.82 82.33
CA ARG A 462 -17.47 -9.42 81.97
C ARG A 462 -16.37 -9.01 81.00
N CYS A 463 -16.44 -9.59 79.80
CA CYS A 463 -15.47 -9.36 78.74
C CYS A 463 -16.06 -8.44 77.68
N GLU A 464 -15.94 -7.12 77.85
CA GLU A 464 -16.43 -6.14 76.87
C GLU A 464 -15.28 -5.38 76.21
N GLY A 465 -15.29 -5.29 74.88
CA GLY A 465 -14.26 -4.60 74.12
C GLY A 465 -13.58 -5.48 73.08
N GLN A 466 -12.47 -4.98 72.54
CA GLN A 466 -11.65 -5.66 71.53
C GLN A 466 -10.25 -5.95 72.10
N CYS A 467 -9.74 -7.14 71.84
CA CYS A 467 -8.46 -7.63 72.36
C CYS A 467 -7.71 -8.44 71.30
N ASP A 468 -6.41 -8.67 71.50
CA ASP A 468 -5.62 -9.50 70.59
C ASP A 468 -6.07 -10.97 70.73
N VAL A 469 -6.30 -11.65 69.60
CA VAL A 469 -6.70 -13.06 69.58
C VAL A 469 -5.68 -13.94 70.34
N LYS A 470 -4.40 -13.56 70.35
CA LYS A 470 -3.36 -14.25 71.13
C LYS A 470 -3.61 -14.19 72.64
N GLN A 471 -4.21 -13.11 73.15
CA GLN A 471 -4.58 -13.01 74.57
C GLN A 471 -5.76 -13.94 74.90
N ILE A 472 -6.75 -14.01 74.01
CA ILE A 472 -7.89 -14.93 74.15
C ILE A 472 -7.42 -16.38 74.15
N ILE A 473 -6.53 -16.71 73.19
CA ILE A 473 -5.89 -18.01 73.08
C ILE A 473 -5.13 -18.33 74.38
N ALA A 474 -4.29 -17.44 74.88
CA ALA A 474 -3.52 -17.69 76.10
C ALA A 474 -4.41 -17.90 77.34
N ALA A 475 -5.51 -17.16 77.46
CA ALA A 475 -6.49 -17.34 78.52
C ALA A 475 -7.21 -18.69 78.44
N TYR A 476 -7.55 -19.10 77.21
CA TYR A 476 -8.26 -20.35 76.98
C TYR A 476 -7.35 -21.57 77.13
N ASP A 477 -6.11 -21.50 76.64
CA ASP A 477 -5.08 -22.54 76.80
C ASP A 477 -4.77 -22.78 78.28
N LEU A 478 -4.74 -21.70 79.09
CA LEU A 478 -4.60 -21.82 80.53
C LEU A 478 -5.80 -22.53 81.16
N PHE A 479 -7.02 -22.13 80.82
CA PHE A 479 -8.23 -22.82 81.30
C PHE A 479 -8.22 -24.31 80.95
N GLU A 480 -7.77 -24.66 79.75
CA GLU A 480 -7.67 -26.05 79.33
C GLU A 480 -6.60 -26.82 80.10
N ASP A 481 -5.40 -26.26 80.31
CA ASP A 481 -4.35 -26.90 81.12
C ASP A 481 -4.84 -27.19 82.56
N VAL A 482 -5.61 -26.27 83.12
CA VAL A 482 -6.26 -26.44 84.44
C VAL A 482 -7.30 -27.56 84.41
N THR A 483 -8.19 -27.52 83.43
CA THR A 483 -9.24 -28.52 83.25
C THR A 483 -8.64 -29.91 83.07
N GLU A 484 -7.65 -30.06 82.20
CA GLU A 484 -7.01 -31.32 81.86
C GLU A 484 -6.29 -31.97 83.03
N LYS A 485 -5.58 -31.19 83.85
CA LYS A 485 -4.82 -31.70 85.00
C LYS A 485 -5.72 -32.09 86.17
N LEU A 486 -6.87 -31.44 86.32
CA LEU A 486 -7.78 -31.64 87.45
C LEU A 486 -9.01 -32.50 87.11
N LEU A 487 -9.18 -32.88 85.83
CA LEU A 487 -10.39 -33.55 85.31
C LEU A 487 -10.84 -34.77 86.13
N GLY A 488 -9.89 -35.58 86.60
CA GLY A 488 -10.17 -36.79 87.36
C GLY A 488 -10.67 -36.55 88.80
N GLN A 489 -10.43 -35.37 89.35
CA GLN A 489 -10.68 -35.04 90.77
C GLN A 489 -11.69 -33.91 90.96
N LEU A 490 -12.14 -33.26 89.89
CA LEU A 490 -13.08 -32.14 89.93
C LEU A 490 -14.49 -32.55 90.43
N SER A 491 -15.02 -31.77 91.36
CA SER A 491 -16.41 -31.82 91.84
C SER A 491 -17.19 -30.56 91.40
N ALA A 492 -16.55 -29.40 91.43
CA ALA A 492 -17.11 -28.13 90.96
C ALA A 492 -16.03 -27.25 90.31
N MET A 493 -16.43 -26.36 89.40
CA MET A 493 -15.55 -25.38 88.78
C MET A 493 -16.26 -24.04 88.59
N MET A 494 -15.75 -23.00 89.23
CA MET A 494 -16.19 -21.63 89.01
C MET A 494 -15.13 -20.86 88.25
N VAL A 495 -15.50 -20.26 87.13
CA VAL A 495 -14.61 -19.42 86.32
C VAL A 495 -15.14 -18.00 86.31
N THR A 496 -14.28 -17.05 86.64
CA THR A 496 -14.52 -15.62 86.56
C THR A 496 -13.53 -15.04 85.54
N ALA A 497 -14.04 -14.44 84.47
CA ALA A 497 -13.21 -13.79 83.47
C ALA A 497 -13.66 -12.33 83.29
N GLU A 498 -12.75 -11.39 83.49
CA GLU A 498 -13.01 -9.97 83.28
C GLU A 498 -11.97 -9.39 82.31
N TYR A 499 -12.42 -8.52 81.42
CA TYR A 499 -11.53 -7.76 80.53
C TYR A 499 -11.63 -6.28 80.87
N ALA A 500 -10.54 -5.70 81.35
CA ALA A 500 -10.43 -4.29 81.68
C ALA A 500 -9.01 -3.81 81.37
N ASP A 501 -8.85 -2.55 80.95
CA ASP A 501 -7.55 -1.91 80.71
C ASP A 501 -6.58 -2.76 79.86
N ASP A 502 -7.08 -3.30 78.75
CA ASP A 502 -6.32 -4.16 77.81
C ASP A 502 -5.76 -5.47 78.42
N THR A 503 -6.27 -5.90 79.57
CA THR A 503 -5.81 -7.09 80.33
C THR A 503 -6.97 -8.03 80.64
N PHE A 504 -6.77 -9.34 80.43
CA PHE A 504 -7.68 -10.36 80.95
C PHE A 504 -7.30 -10.74 82.37
N HIS A 505 -8.25 -10.66 83.29
CA HIS A 505 -8.17 -11.25 84.61
C HIS A 505 -9.00 -12.54 84.60
N LEU A 506 -8.32 -13.69 84.66
CA LEU A 506 -8.93 -15.00 84.67
C LEU A 506 -8.71 -15.64 86.03
N ARG A 507 -9.80 -15.85 86.76
CA ARG A 507 -9.80 -16.56 88.04
C ARG A 507 -10.57 -17.86 87.92
N ILE A 508 -9.91 -18.97 88.20
CA ILE A 508 -10.50 -20.32 88.17
C ILE A 508 -10.46 -20.87 89.59
N GLN A 509 -11.63 -21.22 90.12
CA GLN A 509 -11.78 -21.92 91.39
C GLN A 509 -12.25 -23.34 91.08
N ALA A 510 -11.39 -24.32 91.33
CA ALA A 510 -11.65 -25.73 91.10
C ALA A 510 -11.83 -26.42 92.45
N GLY A 511 -13.05 -26.90 92.72
CA GLY A 511 -13.32 -27.76 93.87
C GLY A 511 -12.97 -29.20 93.52
N CYS A 512 -12.13 -29.82 94.32
CA CYS A 512 -11.69 -31.20 94.19
C CYS A 512 -12.47 -32.11 95.16
N ARG A 513 -12.51 -33.41 94.86
CA ARG A 513 -13.16 -34.42 95.74
C ARG A 513 -12.31 -34.81 96.95
N GLU A 514 -11.03 -34.49 96.93
CA GLU A 514 -10.04 -34.75 97.97
C GLU A 514 -9.11 -33.54 98.12
N ALA A 515 -8.58 -33.32 99.32
CA ALA A 515 -7.67 -32.21 99.59
C ALA A 515 -6.35 -32.34 98.79
N VAL A 516 -6.03 -31.30 98.01
CA VAL A 516 -4.86 -31.29 97.12
C VAL A 516 -3.61 -30.90 97.92
N SER A 517 -2.85 -31.90 98.38
CA SER A 517 -1.67 -31.70 99.23
C SER A 517 -0.45 -31.12 98.48
N ALA A 518 -0.42 -31.19 97.15
CA ALA A 518 0.58 -30.54 96.30
C ALA A 518 -0.08 -30.02 95.00
N PRO A 519 -0.30 -28.71 94.84
CA PRO A 519 -0.97 -28.16 93.67
C PRO A 519 -0.09 -28.32 92.42
N PRO A 520 -0.65 -28.78 91.28
CA PRO A 520 0.09 -28.85 90.02
C PRO A 520 0.52 -27.46 89.55
N ALA A 521 1.70 -27.38 88.93
CA ALA A 521 2.18 -26.14 88.32
C ALA A 521 1.46 -25.90 86.99
N PHE A 522 0.84 -24.72 86.85
CA PHE A 522 0.25 -24.24 85.60
C PHE A 522 1.16 -23.21 84.96
N LEU A 523 1.28 -23.27 83.64
CA LEU A 523 2.15 -22.39 82.87
C LEU A 523 1.32 -21.45 82.02
N LEU A 524 1.59 -20.15 82.14
CA LEU A 524 1.15 -19.14 81.18
C LEU A 524 2.39 -18.55 80.52
N ASN A 525 2.54 -18.73 79.22
CA ASN A 525 3.70 -18.26 78.44
C ASN A 525 5.06 -18.68 79.05
N GLY A 526 5.14 -19.87 79.67
CA GLY A 526 6.36 -20.41 80.28
C GLY A 526 6.66 -19.94 81.71
N ARG A 527 5.77 -19.19 82.36
CA ARG A 527 5.87 -18.81 83.79
C ARG A 527 4.85 -19.55 84.64
N THR A 528 5.26 -19.97 85.83
CA THR A 528 4.37 -20.62 86.80
C THR A 528 3.41 -19.59 87.41
N ILE A 529 2.11 -19.88 87.33
CA ILE A 529 1.05 -19.02 87.87
C ILE A 529 0.87 -19.28 89.36
N ARG A 530 0.44 -18.25 90.10
CA ARG A 530 0.08 -18.41 91.51
C ARG A 530 -1.15 -19.30 91.64
N CYS A 531 -0.97 -20.38 92.38
CA CYS A 531 -2.00 -21.35 92.69
C CYS A 531 -2.11 -21.42 94.22
N GLU A 532 -3.26 -21.04 94.75
CA GLU A 532 -3.55 -21.10 96.19
C GLU A 532 -4.43 -22.31 96.45
N SER A 533 -4.02 -23.18 97.37
CA SER A 533 -4.84 -24.31 97.82
C SER A 533 -5.44 -23.96 99.18
N GLN A 534 -6.76 -24.11 99.30
CA GLN A 534 -7.51 -23.97 100.54
C GLN A 534 -8.38 -25.23 100.71
N ASP A 535 -7.95 -26.14 101.58
CA ASP A 535 -8.61 -27.43 101.83
C ASP A 535 -8.85 -28.28 100.55
N GLU A 536 -10.11 -28.37 100.10
CA GLU A 536 -10.54 -29.10 98.90
C GLU A 536 -10.62 -28.21 97.65
N ASP A 537 -10.39 -26.89 97.79
CA ASP A 537 -10.48 -25.92 96.69
C ASP A 537 -9.10 -25.45 96.22
N LEU A 538 -8.98 -25.27 94.91
CA LEU A 538 -7.81 -24.76 94.22
C LEU A 538 -8.15 -23.47 93.48
N ILE A 539 -7.51 -22.36 93.86
CA ILE A 539 -7.74 -21.04 93.29
C ILE A 539 -6.54 -20.66 92.41
N ILE A 540 -6.80 -20.42 91.14
CA ILE A 540 -5.83 -20.01 90.15
C ILE A 540 -6.22 -18.63 89.68
N ASP A 541 -5.30 -17.69 89.79
CA ASP A 541 -5.52 -16.30 89.41
C ASP A 541 -4.44 -15.86 88.42
N ALA A 542 -4.87 -15.41 87.24
CA ALA A 542 -3.99 -15.08 86.12
C ALA A 542 -4.37 -13.75 85.47
N MET A 543 -3.36 -12.90 85.28
CA MET A 543 -3.44 -11.65 84.52
C MET A 543 -2.73 -11.82 83.18
N ILE A 544 -3.42 -11.50 82.09
CA ILE A 544 -2.95 -11.70 80.72
C ILE A 544 -2.99 -10.37 79.97
N GLU A 545 -1.84 -9.71 79.92
CA GLU A 545 -1.66 -8.39 79.29
C GLU A 545 -1.49 -8.47 77.77
N LYS A 546 -1.63 -7.32 77.11
CA LYS A 546 -1.57 -7.16 75.65
C LYS A 546 -0.15 -7.28 75.13
N GLY A 547 0.12 -8.38 74.42
CA GLY A 547 1.44 -8.71 73.91
C GLY A 547 2.35 -9.18 75.05
N GLY A 548 2.30 -10.49 75.34
CA GLY A 548 2.91 -11.13 76.51
C GLY A 548 4.18 -10.44 77.05
N ALA A 549 3.99 -9.67 78.13
CA ALA A 549 4.94 -9.07 79.09
C ALA A 549 4.17 -7.88 79.71
N GLN A 550 4.17 -7.55 81.02
CA GLN A 550 5.17 -7.62 82.11
C GLN A 550 4.39 -7.62 83.44
N ALA A 551 4.66 -8.36 84.51
CA ALA A 551 5.82 -8.34 85.40
C ALA A 551 5.46 -9.25 86.59
#